data_AF-A0A959T0F6-F1
#
_entry.id   AF-A0A959T0F6-F1
#
_cell.length_a   1.000
_cell.length_b   1.000
_cell.length_c   1.000
_cell.angle_alpha   90.00
_cell.angle_beta   90.00
_cell.angle_gamma   90.00
#
_symmetry.space_group_name_H-M   'P 1'
#
loop_
_entity.id
_entity.type
_entity.pdbx_description
1 polymer ?
#
loop_
_entity_poly.entity_id
_entity_poly.type
_entity_poly.pdbx_seq_one_letter_code
_entity_poly.pdbx_strand_id
1 'polypeptide(L)'
;MRLSDMRRALVSILLASCSPLGLIAQQGGVFVENKGQWPGSVSHRIELSGSTVWIERSGWTLDLYDEAAITRMHAAHHGGDPEHASPVVRHHAVRSRFVGGGSPQATGSGPVTGYHNYFLGDDPDQWAGGCLRFNEVRFDDLYPGIDLTMTKGPNGLKYDLLLAPGADISEVVMVHEGADGLSIAGEVLQVHTSLGTISQQIPEAWQTSADGERQLLPCHFQLAGDTLRFVLDGRDQALPAVIDPTL
;
A
#
# COMPACT_ATOMS: atom_id res chain seq x y z
N MET A 1 23.33 -67.14 39.11
CA MET A 1 22.82 -68.06 38.07
C MET A 1 21.32 -68.20 38.34
N ARG A 2 20.36 -67.64 37.59
CA ARG A 2 20.28 -67.18 36.19
C ARG A 2 19.53 -65.84 36.09
N LEU A 3 19.93 -65.01 35.12
CA LEU A 3 19.16 -63.88 34.59
C LEU A 3 18.19 -64.38 33.51
N SER A 4 16.96 -63.86 33.51
CA SER A 4 16.06 -63.74 32.34
C SER A 4 14.84 -62.92 32.78
N ASP A 5 14.81 -61.63 32.50
CA ASP A 5 14.04 -61.02 31.40
C ASP A 5 12.57 -60.74 31.76
N MET A 6 12.24 -59.47 31.98
CA MET A 6 11.26 -58.82 31.10
C MET A 6 11.35 -57.29 31.18
N ARG A 7 11.69 -56.73 30.03
CA ARG A 7 11.77 -55.31 29.68
C ARG A 7 10.42 -54.60 29.91
N ARG A 8 10.44 -53.41 30.51
CA ARG A 8 9.46 -52.35 30.26
C ARG A 8 10.23 -51.09 29.88
N ALA A 9 10.45 -50.92 28.58
CA ALA A 9 10.90 -49.67 28.02
C ALA A 9 9.71 -48.69 28.05
N LEU A 10 9.83 -47.63 28.83
CA LEU A 10 8.94 -46.46 28.73
C LEU A 10 9.26 -45.75 27.42
N VAL A 11 8.39 -45.91 26.44
CA VAL A 11 8.35 -45.08 25.23
C VAL A 11 7.74 -43.75 25.66
N SER A 12 8.59 -42.76 25.94
CA SER A 12 8.14 -41.37 26.05
C SER A 12 7.78 -40.88 24.65
N ILE A 13 6.49 -40.87 24.34
CA ILE A 13 5.94 -40.21 23.15
C ILE A 13 6.14 -38.71 23.37
N LEU A 14 7.14 -38.12 22.69
CA LEU A 14 7.15 -36.68 22.45
C LEU A 14 5.97 -36.38 21.53
N LEU A 15 4.87 -35.90 22.12
CA LEU A 15 3.86 -35.14 21.39
C LEU A 15 4.53 -33.85 20.94
N ALA A 16 5.11 -33.87 19.74
CA ALA A 16 5.40 -32.65 19.03
C ALA A 16 4.04 -31.95 18.85
N SER A 17 3.80 -30.93 19.67
CA SER A 17 2.70 -30.00 19.50
C SER A 17 2.94 -29.30 18.16
N CYS A 18 2.42 -29.90 17.10
CA CYS A 18 2.19 -29.23 15.84
C CYS A 18 1.10 -28.21 16.15
N SER A 19 1.51 -27.05 16.68
CA SER A 19 0.66 -25.87 16.70
C SER A 19 0.16 -25.74 15.26
N PRO A 20 -1.16 -25.66 15.02
CA PRO A 20 -1.62 -25.32 13.70
C PRO A 20 -1.05 -23.94 13.45
N LEU A 21 0.01 -23.89 12.64
CA LEU A 21 0.40 -22.68 11.94
C LEU A 21 -0.85 -22.37 11.13
N GLY A 22 -1.72 -21.53 11.69
CA GLY A 22 -2.78 -20.91 10.94
C GLY A 22 -2.07 -20.14 9.86
N LEU A 23 -1.94 -20.74 8.69
CA LEU A 23 -1.79 -20.01 7.46
C LEU A 23 -3.07 -19.17 7.38
N ILE A 24 -3.04 -17.99 8.02
CA ILE A 24 -3.73 -16.86 7.45
C ILE A 24 -3.02 -16.71 6.11
N ALA A 25 -3.66 -17.19 5.06
CA ALA A 25 -3.27 -16.77 3.72
C ALA A 25 -3.38 -15.25 3.77
N GLN A 26 -2.24 -14.56 3.95
CA GLN A 26 -2.11 -13.20 3.47
C GLN A 26 -2.45 -13.31 2.00
N GLN A 27 -3.70 -13.05 1.65
CA GLN A 27 -4.03 -12.68 0.29
C GLN A 27 -3.21 -11.42 0.09
N GLY A 28 -2.05 -11.57 -0.55
CA GLY A 28 -1.17 -10.45 -0.81
C GLY A 28 -2.02 -9.39 -1.48
N GLY A 29 -2.03 -8.16 -0.92
CA GLY A 29 -2.86 -7.09 -1.46
C GLY A 29 -2.76 -7.02 -2.98
N VAL A 30 -3.92 -7.07 -3.64
CA VAL A 30 -4.07 -6.85 -5.09
C VAL A 30 -5.02 -5.68 -5.27
N PHE A 31 -4.83 -4.91 -6.33
CA PHE A 31 -5.77 -3.86 -6.67
C PHE A 31 -7.03 -4.48 -7.23
N VAL A 32 -8.19 -4.09 -6.71
CA VAL A 32 -9.49 -4.53 -7.21
C VAL A 32 -10.20 -3.33 -7.80
N GLU A 33 -10.70 -3.45 -9.03
CA GLU A 33 -11.41 -2.35 -9.70
C GLU A 33 -12.73 -1.99 -9.03
N ASN A 34 -13.12 -0.73 -9.15
CA ASN A 34 -14.44 -0.25 -8.78
C ASN A 34 -15.40 -0.39 -9.98
N LYS A 35 -16.43 -1.22 -9.83
CA LYS A 35 -17.55 -1.37 -10.78
C LYS A 35 -18.85 -0.75 -10.27
N GLY A 36 -18.77 0.03 -9.18
CA GLY A 36 -19.92 0.70 -8.54
C GLY A 36 -20.11 0.34 -7.07
N GLN A 37 -19.35 -0.63 -6.54
CA GLN A 37 -19.46 -1.06 -5.14
C GLN A 37 -18.89 -0.05 -4.13
N TRP A 38 -18.16 0.97 -4.60
CA TRP A 38 -17.57 2.04 -3.78
C TRP A 38 -17.87 3.41 -4.39
N PRO A 39 -17.68 4.53 -3.64
CA PRO A 39 -17.88 5.87 -4.16
C PRO A 39 -17.18 6.09 -5.51
N GLY A 40 -17.85 6.77 -6.44
CA GLY A 40 -17.35 6.95 -7.83
C GLY A 40 -16.07 7.78 -7.97
N SER A 41 -15.54 8.33 -6.87
CA SER A 41 -14.20 8.92 -6.81
C SER A 41 -13.07 7.87 -6.77
N VAL A 42 -13.39 6.64 -6.40
CA VAL A 42 -12.47 5.51 -6.28
C VAL A 42 -12.43 4.74 -7.59
N SER A 43 -11.23 4.50 -8.11
CA SER A 43 -10.98 3.64 -9.26
C SER A 43 -10.66 2.20 -8.84
N HIS A 44 -9.84 2.04 -7.81
CA HIS A 44 -9.37 0.75 -7.32
C HIS A 44 -9.22 0.78 -5.80
N ARG A 45 -9.19 -0.39 -5.18
CA ARG A 45 -8.89 -0.56 -3.76
C ARG A 45 -7.89 -1.67 -3.55
N ILE A 46 -7.00 -1.51 -2.59
CA ILE A 46 -6.10 -2.56 -2.12
C ILE A 46 -6.15 -2.62 -0.60
N GLU A 47 -6.22 -3.84 -0.06
CA GLU A 47 -6.13 -4.08 1.39
C GLU A 47 -4.69 -4.45 1.75
N LEU A 48 -4.16 -3.77 2.77
CA LEU A 48 -2.83 -3.98 3.32
C LEU A 48 -2.96 -4.26 4.82
N SER A 49 -1.89 -4.74 5.44
CA SER A 49 -1.86 -4.89 6.90
C SER A 49 -2.05 -3.52 7.57
N GLY A 50 -3.06 -3.40 8.43
CA GLY A 50 -3.36 -2.17 9.18
C GLY A 50 -3.96 -1.03 8.37
N SER A 51 -4.23 -1.21 7.07
CA SER A 51 -4.85 -0.15 6.25
C SER A 51 -5.64 -0.64 5.04
N THR A 52 -6.60 0.17 4.62
CA THR A 52 -7.20 0.07 3.29
C THR A 52 -6.74 1.26 2.46
N VAL A 53 -6.28 1.01 1.23
CA VAL A 53 -5.91 2.08 0.31
C VAL A 53 -6.95 2.20 -0.79
N TRP A 54 -7.48 3.42 -0.93
CA TRP A 54 -8.46 3.80 -1.93
C TRP A 54 -7.77 4.62 -3.00
N ILE A 55 -7.73 4.11 -4.23
CA ILE A 55 -7.06 4.80 -5.35
C ILE A 55 -8.06 5.73 -6.02
N GLU A 56 -7.73 7.01 -6.10
CA GLU A 56 -8.62 8.08 -6.59
C GLU A 56 -8.08 8.71 -7.88
N ARG A 57 -8.75 9.72 -8.45
CA ARG A 57 -8.35 10.36 -9.73
C ARG A 57 -6.99 11.10 -9.73
N SER A 58 -6.46 11.44 -8.57
CA SER A 58 -5.23 12.24 -8.48
C SER A 58 -4.42 11.91 -7.23
N GLY A 59 -4.43 10.64 -6.82
CA GLY A 59 -3.78 10.20 -5.59
C GLY A 59 -4.51 9.06 -4.93
N TRP A 60 -4.41 8.98 -3.60
CA TRP A 60 -4.97 7.89 -2.83
C TRP A 60 -5.33 8.32 -1.40
N THR A 61 -6.25 7.58 -0.79
CA THR A 61 -6.59 7.70 0.62
C THR A 61 -6.15 6.43 1.36
N LEU A 62 -5.35 6.58 2.41
CA LEU A 62 -5.01 5.54 3.37
C LEU A 62 -5.99 5.64 4.52
N ASP A 63 -6.84 4.62 4.68
CA ASP A 63 -7.67 4.45 5.87
C ASP A 63 -6.95 3.48 6.83
N LEU A 64 -6.25 4.05 7.81
CA LEU A 64 -5.53 3.31 8.84
C LEU A 64 -6.52 2.84 9.92
N TYR A 65 -6.29 1.65 10.46
CA TYR A 65 -7.10 1.13 11.57
C TYR A 65 -6.27 0.43 12.65
N ASP A 66 -6.78 0.41 13.88
CA ASP A 66 -6.14 -0.26 15.03
C ASP A 66 -6.23 -1.79 14.87
N GLU A 67 -5.24 -2.38 14.19
CA GLU A 67 -5.16 -3.82 13.92
C GLU A 67 -5.14 -4.66 15.21
N ALA A 68 -4.55 -4.13 16.29
CA ALA A 68 -4.53 -4.78 17.58
C ALA A 68 -5.95 -4.86 18.18
N ALA A 69 -6.79 -3.84 17.98
CA ALA A 69 -8.20 -3.88 18.36
C ALA A 69 -8.96 -4.95 17.58
N ILE A 70 -8.78 -5.03 16.26
CA ILE A 70 -9.40 -6.08 15.43
C ILE A 70 -8.97 -7.47 15.89
N THR A 71 -7.68 -7.66 16.17
CA THR A 71 -7.15 -8.95 16.64
C THR A 71 -7.77 -9.36 17.98
N ARG A 72 -7.91 -8.42 18.93
CA ARG A 72 -8.59 -8.67 20.22
C ARG A 72 -10.06 -9.02 20.02
N MET A 73 -10.76 -8.31 19.13
CA MET A 73 -12.17 -8.60 18.81
C MET A 73 -12.33 -10.00 18.21
N HIS A 74 -11.50 -10.36 17.24
CA HIS A 74 -11.53 -11.69 16.62
C HIS A 74 -11.29 -12.80 17.67
N ALA A 75 -10.33 -12.61 18.57
CA ALA A 75 -10.06 -13.56 19.65
C ALA A 75 -11.25 -13.72 20.60
N ALA A 76 -11.91 -12.61 20.99
CA ALA A 76 -13.09 -12.65 21.84
C ALA A 76 -14.27 -13.39 21.19
N HIS A 77 -14.48 -13.23 19.88
CA HIS A 77 -15.51 -13.98 19.14
C HIS A 77 -15.25 -15.50 19.10
N HIS A 78 -14.01 -15.94 19.24
CA HIS A 78 -13.62 -17.36 19.27
C HIS A 78 -13.47 -17.94 20.69
N GLY A 79 -14.12 -17.32 21.69
CA GLY A 79 -14.13 -17.80 23.08
C GLY A 79 -13.00 -17.24 23.95
N GLY A 80 -12.30 -16.21 23.47
CA GLY A 80 -11.45 -15.35 24.29
C GLY A 80 -12.27 -14.51 25.26
N ASP A 81 -11.61 -13.96 26.28
CA ASP A 81 -12.27 -13.13 27.29
C ASP A 81 -12.83 -11.83 26.69
N PRO A 82 -14.17 -11.65 26.66
CA PRO A 82 -14.80 -10.48 26.05
C PRO A 82 -14.54 -9.19 26.84
N GLU A 83 -14.06 -9.25 28.08
CA GLU A 83 -13.78 -8.07 28.91
C GLU A 83 -12.60 -7.23 28.36
N HIS A 84 -11.76 -7.82 27.51
CA HIS A 84 -10.59 -7.18 26.90
C HIS A 84 -10.79 -6.72 25.44
N ALA A 85 -11.96 -6.99 24.85
CA ALA A 85 -12.29 -6.52 23.50
C ALA A 85 -13.06 -5.19 23.60
N SER A 86 -12.37 -4.06 23.42
CA SER A 86 -13.09 -2.81 23.13
C SER A 86 -13.84 -2.99 21.80
N PRO A 87 -15.15 -2.69 21.73
CA PRO A 87 -15.93 -2.79 20.50
C PRO A 87 -15.61 -1.67 19.50
N VAL A 88 -14.72 -0.74 19.88
CA VAL A 88 -14.36 0.42 19.07
C VAL A 88 -13.02 0.16 18.39
N VAL A 89 -13.04 0.09 17.06
CA VAL A 89 -11.83 0.16 16.24
C VAL A 89 -11.60 1.63 15.89
N ARG A 90 -10.43 2.16 16.24
CA ARG A 90 -10.06 3.52 15.85
C ARG A 90 -9.56 3.51 14.41
N HIS A 91 -9.92 4.56 13.68
CA HIS A 91 -9.47 4.80 12.32
C HIS A 91 -8.82 6.18 12.20
N HIS A 92 -7.92 6.34 11.22
CA HIS A 92 -7.36 7.62 10.83
C HIS A 92 -7.14 7.62 9.32
N ALA A 93 -7.84 8.50 8.60
CA ALA A 93 -7.73 8.60 7.16
C ALA A 93 -6.77 9.72 6.75
N VAL A 94 -5.82 9.41 5.87
CA VAL A 94 -4.92 10.40 5.24
C VAL A 94 -5.09 10.32 3.74
N ARG A 95 -5.39 11.46 3.12
CA ARG A 95 -5.57 11.58 1.68
C ARG A 95 -4.39 12.29 1.04
N SER A 96 -3.59 11.55 0.29
CA SER A 96 -2.46 12.06 -0.49
C SER A 96 -2.95 12.45 -1.88
N ARG A 97 -2.75 13.70 -2.30
CA ARG A 97 -3.18 14.19 -3.62
C ARG A 97 -2.08 14.90 -4.36
N PHE A 98 -1.95 14.59 -5.65
CA PHE A 98 -1.24 15.41 -6.62
C PHE A 98 -2.09 16.63 -6.98
N VAL A 99 -1.52 17.83 -6.88
CA VAL A 99 -2.23 19.09 -7.12
C VAL A 99 -1.66 19.85 -8.32
N GLY A 100 -2.54 20.36 -9.18
CA GLY A 100 -2.14 21.09 -10.40
C GLY A 100 -1.96 20.23 -11.66
N GLY A 101 -2.10 18.89 -11.54
CA GLY A 101 -2.01 17.95 -12.67
C GLY A 101 -3.34 17.67 -13.39
N GLY A 102 -3.31 16.73 -14.35
CA GLY A 102 -4.41 16.38 -15.25
C GLY A 102 -5.57 15.59 -14.64
N SER A 103 -5.43 15.11 -13.40
CA SER A 103 -6.41 14.25 -12.69
C SER A 103 -6.92 13.05 -13.51
N PRO A 104 -6.01 12.24 -14.09
CA PRO A 104 -6.38 11.15 -14.97
C PRO A 104 -7.14 10.05 -14.21
N GLN A 105 -8.06 9.37 -14.89
CA GLN A 105 -8.68 8.19 -14.31
C GLN A 105 -7.67 7.05 -14.27
N ALA A 106 -7.41 6.52 -13.07
CA ALA A 106 -6.45 5.44 -12.94
C ALA A 106 -6.97 4.13 -13.56
N THR A 107 -6.08 3.38 -14.21
CA THR A 107 -6.38 2.12 -14.93
C THR A 107 -5.62 0.95 -14.32
N GLY A 108 -6.22 -0.25 -14.32
CA GLY A 108 -5.56 -1.46 -13.84
C GLY A 108 -4.60 -2.04 -14.88
N SER A 109 -3.42 -2.47 -14.46
CA SER A 109 -2.40 -3.15 -15.28
C SER A 109 -1.95 -4.46 -14.61
N GLY A 110 -1.50 -5.43 -15.43
CA GLY A 110 -1.09 -6.75 -14.96
C GLY A 110 -2.25 -7.53 -14.33
N PRO A 111 -3.25 -7.97 -15.11
CA PRO A 111 -4.42 -8.66 -14.58
C PRO A 111 -4.03 -9.96 -13.86
N VAL A 112 -4.69 -10.22 -12.75
CA VAL A 112 -4.51 -11.41 -11.90
C VAL A 112 -5.71 -12.33 -12.08
N THR A 113 -5.47 -13.61 -12.38
CA THR A 113 -6.52 -14.62 -12.57
C THR A 113 -7.52 -14.64 -11.42
N GLY A 114 -8.81 -14.63 -11.72
CA GLY A 114 -9.88 -14.63 -10.71
C GLY A 114 -10.44 -13.24 -10.45
N TYR A 115 -11.50 -13.16 -9.65
CA TYR A 115 -12.27 -11.94 -9.43
C TYR A 115 -12.90 -11.94 -8.04
N HIS A 116 -13.38 -10.77 -7.62
CA HIS A 116 -14.20 -10.62 -6.43
C HIS A 116 -15.65 -10.28 -6.77
N ASN A 117 -16.56 -10.68 -5.89
CA ASN A 117 -17.95 -10.24 -5.93
C ASN A 117 -18.25 -9.51 -4.63
N TYR A 118 -18.93 -8.38 -4.74
CA TYR A 118 -19.30 -7.52 -3.63
C TYR A 118 -20.82 -7.42 -3.59
N PHE A 119 -21.41 -7.86 -2.47
CA PHE A 119 -22.84 -7.74 -2.17
C PHE A 119 -22.95 -6.91 -0.88
N LEU A 120 -22.72 -5.61 -1.01
CA LEU A 120 -22.59 -4.69 0.13
C LEU A 120 -23.95 -4.06 0.44
N GLY A 121 -24.42 -4.23 1.67
CA GLY A 121 -25.72 -3.73 2.11
C GLY A 121 -26.91 -4.35 1.37
N ASP A 122 -28.08 -3.72 1.53
CA ASP A 122 -29.35 -4.22 1.01
C ASP A 122 -29.75 -3.60 -0.34
N ASP A 123 -28.89 -2.76 -0.93
CA ASP A 123 -29.10 -2.09 -2.21
C ASP A 123 -28.38 -2.86 -3.35
N PRO A 124 -29.11 -3.60 -4.21
CA PRO A 124 -28.50 -4.37 -5.29
C PRO A 124 -27.79 -3.52 -6.35
N ASP A 125 -28.12 -2.23 -6.47
CA ASP A 125 -27.44 -1.34 -7.41
C ASP A 125 -26.01 -1.01 -6.96
N GLN A 126 -25.69 -1.26 -5.68
CA GLN A 126 -24.33 -1.16 -5.13
C GLN A 126 -23.60 -2.51 -5.12
N TRP A 127 -24.23 -3.57 -5.62
CA TRP A 127 -23.58 -4.86 -5.77
C TRP A 127 -22.76 -4.90 -7.05
N ALA A 128 -21.59 -5.53 -6.98
CA ALA A 128 -20.70 -5.66 -8.12
C ALA A 128 -20.14 -7.08 -8.21
N GLY A 129 -20.53 -7.78 -9.27
CA GLY A 129 -19.96 -9.09 -9.62
C GLY A 129 -18.78 -8.98 -10.57
N GLY A 130 -17.85 -9.95 -10.51
CA GLY A 130 -16.77 -10.05 -11.48
C GLY A 130 -15.83 -8.85 -11.48
N CYS A 131 -15.48 -8.33 -10.29
CA CYS A 131 -14.49 -7.26 -10.16
C CYS A 131 -13.09 -7.84 -10.38
N LEU A 132 -12.44 -7.41 -11.45
CA LEU A 132 -11.10 -7.84 -11.82
C LEU A 132 -10.05 -7.34 -10.83
N ARG A 133 -8.90 -8.01 -10.90
CA ARG A 133 -7.78 -7.81 -9.98
C ARG A 133 -6.53 -7.53 -10.78
N PHE A 134 -5.68 -6.64 -10.26
CA PHE A 134 -4.52 -6.11 -10.95
C PHE A 134 -3.31 -6.06 -10.01
N ASN A 135 -2.13 -6.27 -10.56
CA ASN A 135 -0.86 -6.10 -9.85
C ASN A 135 -0.47 -4.62 -9.73
N GLU A 136 -0.96 -3.79 -10.65
CA GLU A 136 -0.57 -2.39 -10.78
C GLU A 136 -1.77 -1.51 -11.10
N VAL A 137 -1.67 -0.24 -10.74
CA VAL A 137 -2.59 0.82 -11.19
C VAL A 137 -1.79 1.96 -11.80
N ARG A 138 -2.22 2.45 -12.96
CA ARG A 138 -1.54 3.48 -13.74
C ARG A 138 -2.34 4.76 -13.81
N PHE A 139 -1.63 5.88 -13.77
CA PHE A 139 -2.13 7.23 -14.00
C PHE A 139 -1.32 7.79 -15.17
N ASP A 140 -1.86 7.68 -16.38
CA ASP A 140 -1.23 8.24 -17.56
C ASP A 140 -1.54 9.75 -17.63
N ASP A 141 -0.57 10.57 -18.02
CA ASP A 141 -0.67 12.04 -18.06
C ASP A 141 -1.08 12.67 -16.71
N LEU A 142 -0.48 12.22 -15.61
CA LEU A 142 -0.69 12.81 -14.28
C LEU A 142 -0.27 14.28 -14.28
N TYR A 143 0.85 14.59 -14.92
CA TYR A 143 1.29 15.92 -15.33
C TYR A 143 1.81 15.84 -16.78
N PRO A 144 2.04 16.97 -17.49
CA PRO A 144 2.60 16.94 -18.83
C PRO A 144 3.90 16.11 -18.92
N GLY A 145 3.83 14.95 -19.58
CA GLY A 145 4.96 14.04 -19.74
C GLY A 145 5.36 13.27 -18.48
N ILE A 146 4.49 13.20 -17.46
CA ILE A 146 4.73 12.45 -16.23
C ILE A 146 3.56 11.50 -15.97
N ASP A 147 3.85 10.20 -16.00
CA ASP A 147 2.93 9.16 -15.59
C ASP A 147 3.24 8.69 -14.16
N LEU A 148 2.28 8.02 -13.52
CA LEU A 148 2.51 7.30 -12.28
C LEU A 148 2.07 5.85 -12.40
N THR A 149 2.92 4.92 -11.97
CA THR A 149 2.55 3.51 -11.81
C THR A 149 2.64 3.13 -10.34
N MET A 150 1.54 2.69 -9.74
CA MET A 150 1.47 2.24 -8.36
C MET A 150 1.39 0.72 -8.29
N THR A 151 2.19 0.13 -7.41
CA THR A 151 2.25 -1.31 -7.19
C THR A 151 2.34 -1.63 -5.70
N LYS A 152 2.07 -2.88 -5.33
CA LYS A 152 2.30 -3.34 -3.96
C LYS A 152 3.80 -3.60 -3.76
N GLY A 153 4.41 -2.94 -2.78
CA GLY A 153 5.76 -3.21 -2.29
C GLY A 153 5.79 -4.26 -1.16
N PRO A 154 6.98 -4.62 -0.64
CA PRO A 154 7.12 -5.57 0.47
C PRO A 154 6.41 -5.14 1.75
N ASN A 155 6.44 -3.85 2.08
CA ASN A 155 5.96 -3.30 3.35
C ASN A 155 4.78 -2.33 3.20
N GLY A 156 4.20 -2.22 2.00
CA GLY A 156 3.17 -1.23 1.72
C GLY A 156 3.00 -0.99 0.23
N LEU A 157 2.95 0.28 -0.17
CA LEU A 157 2.85 0.66 -1.58
C LEU A 157 4.18 1.20 -2.08
N LYS A 158 4.41 1.03 -3.37
CA LYS A 158 5.41 1.82 -4.08
C LYS A 158 4.74 2.46 -5.27
N TYR A 159 5.27 3.60 -5.70
CA TYR A 159 4.86 4.18 -6.95
C TYR A 159 6.06 4.72 -7.71
N ASP A 160 6.01 4.60 -9.03
CA ASP A 160 7.06 5.11 -9.91
C ASP A 160 6.50 6.34 -10.61
N LEU A 161 7.13 7.51 -10.42
CA LEU A 161 6.94 8.67 -11.29
C LEU A 161 7.80 8.47 -12.54
N LEU A 162 7.16 8.34 -13.69
CA LEU A 162 7.82 8.10 -14.98
C LEU A 162 7.87 9.41 -15.76
N LEU A 163 9.05 10.02 -15.84
CA LEU A 163 9.26 11.31 -16.49
C LEU A 163 9.75 11.07 -17.92
N ALA A 164 8.98 11.52 -18.91
CA ALA A 164 9.41 11.59 -20.29
C ALA A 164 10.53 12.65 -20.47
N PRO A 165 11.29 12.60 -21.58
CA PRO A 165 12.18 13.69 -21.98
C PRO A 165 11.45 15.04 -21.96
N GLY A 166 12.04 16.03 -21.30
CA GLY A 166 11.52 17.39 -21.16
C GLY A 166 10.47 17.59 -20.07
N ALA A 167 10.01 16.54 -19.39
CA ALA A 167 9.01 16.66 -18.33
C ALA A 167 9.57 17.39 -17.09
N ASP A 168 8.82 18.33 -16.53
CA ASP A 168 9.27 19.15 -15.40
C ASP A 168 8.81 18.58 -14.05
N ILE A 169 9.74 17.98 -13.30
CA ILE A 169 9.47 17.42 -11.97
C ILE A 169 9.04 18.49 -10.96
N SER A 170 9.41 19.76 -11.17
CA SER A 170 9.07 20.84 -10.24
C SER A 170 7.57 21.16 -10.23
N GLU A 171 6.83 20.75 -11.26
CA GLU A 171 5.37 20.82 -11.31
C GLU A 171 4.69 19.79 -10.40
N VAL A 172 5.37 18.69 -10.05
CA VAL A 172 4.80 17.62 -9.23
C VAL A 172 4.74 18.06 -7.78
N VAL A 173 3.51 18.34 -7.34
CA VAL A 173 3.21 18.75 -5.97
C VAL A 173 2.26 17.76 -5.32
N MET A 174 2.57 17.36 -4.09
CA MET A 174 1.72 16.49 -3.28
C MET A 174 1.30 17.17 -1.98
N VAL A 175 0.05 16.93 -1.57
CA VAL A 175 -0.49 17.36 -0.27
C VAL A 175 -1.08 16.17 0.47
N HIS A 176 -1.06 16.20 1.81
CA HIS A 176 -1.60 15.15 2.67
C HIS A 176 -2.69 15.71 3.58
N GLU A 177 -3.95 15.48 3.21
CA GLU A 177 -5.12 15.94 3.97
C GLU A 177 -5.46 14.93 5.07
N GLY A 178 -5.86 15.42 6.24
CA GLY A 178 -6.21 14.58 7.38
C GLY A 178 -5.03 14.20 8.28
N ALA A 179 -3.79 14.40 7.85
CA ALA A 179 -2.62 14.17 8.69
C ALA A 179 -2.54 15.16 9.87
N ASP A 180 -2.04 14.69 11.02
CA ASP A 180 -1.79 15.53 12.20
C ASP A 180 -0.54 16.41 12.04
N GLY A 181 0.34 16.06 11.10
CA GLY A 181 1.51 16.86 10.75
C GLY A 181 2.42 16.17 9.72
N LEU A 182 3.29 16.96 9.10
CA LEU A 182 4.32 16.51 8.18
C LEU A 182 5.69 16.92 8.69
N SER A 183 6.68 16.04 8.55
CA SER A 183 8.08 16.37 8.81
C SER A 183 9.02 15.55 7.93
N ILE A 184 10.27 15.99 7.80
CA ILE A 184 11.34 15.22 7.15
C ILE A 184 12.37 14.85 8.21
N ALA A 185 12.64 13.56 8.37
CA ALA A 185 13.66 13.04 9.27
C ALA A 185 14.75 12.34 8.45
N GLY A 186 15.90 13.01 8.26
CA GLY A 186 16.89 12.58 7.28
C GLY A 186 16.37 12.78 5.87
N GLU A 187 16.17 11.69 5.12
CA GLU A 187 15.59 11.69 3.76
C GLU A 187 14.18 11.10 3.72
N VAL A 188 13.62 10.76 4.89
CA VAL A 188 12.31 10.13 5.01
C VAL A 188 11.27 11.18 5.35
N LEU A 189 10.24 11.28 4.51
CA LEU A 189 9.02 12.01 4.83
C LEU A 189 8.22 11.22 5.88
N GLN A 190 7.81 11.92 6.94
CA GLN A 190 6.95 11.39 7.97
C GLN A 190 5.59 12.08 7.92
N VAL A 191 4.54 11.27 7.76
CA VAL A 191 3.15 11.70 7.82
C VAL A 191 2.56 11.21 9.14
N HIS A 192 2.37 12.14 10.07
CA HIS A 192 1.95 11.82 11.43
C HIS A 192 0.44 11.64 11.50
N THR A 193 0.03 10.60 12.24
CA THR A 193 -1.38 10.28 12.50
C THR A 193 -1.55 9.85 13.94
N SER A 194 -2.79 9.86 14.43
CA SER A 194 -3.16 9.34 15.75
C SER A 194 -2.94 7.82 15.92
N LEU A 195 -2.70 7.09 14.83
CA LEU A 195 -2.43 5.64 14.82
C LEU A 195 -0.96 5.30 14.52
N GLY A 196 -0.08 6.31 14.43
CA GLY A 196 1.33 6.13 14.15
C GLY A 196 1.82 7.03 13.03
N THR A 197 3.05 6.79 12.57
CA THR A 197 3.66 7.57 11.50
C THR A 197 3.74 6.73 10.24
N ILE A 198 3.18 7.25 9.14
CA ILE A 198 3.41 6.70 7.81
C ILE A 198 4.75 7.26 7.32
N SER A 199 5.62 6.41 6.81
CA SER A 199 6.96 6.81 6.36
C SER A 199 7.06 6.66 4.86
N GLN A 200 7.54 7.70 4.19
CA GLN A 200 7.77 7.66 2.77
C GLN A 200 9.24 7.99 2.47
N GLN A 201 9.85 7.23 1.58
CA GLN A 201 11.26 7.39 1.20
C GLN A 201 11.41 7.22 -0.32
N ILE A 202 12.55 7.67 -0.85
CA ILE A 202 12.92 7.49 -2.26
C ILE A 202 14.17 6.60 -2.28
N PRO A 203 14.04 5.26 -2.36
CA PRO A 203 15.20 4.38 -2.37
C PRO A 203 16.10 4.62 -3.58
N GLU A 204 15.50 4.84 -4.76
CA GLU A 204 16.24 5.07 -5.99
C GLU A 204 15.52 6.08 -6.91
N ALA A 205 16.31 6.91 -7.57
CA ALA A 205 15.91 7.70 -8.73
C ALA A 205 17.00 7.56 -9.80
N TRP A 206 16.60 7.51 -11.06
CA TRP A 206 17.54 7.27 -12.17
C TRP A 206 17.07 7.85 -13.48
N GLN A 207 18.01 8.04 -14.39
CA GLN A 207 17.73 8.26 -15.81
C GLN A 207 18.31 7.12 -16.65
N THR A 208 17.75 6.94 -17.85
CA THR A 208 18.21 5.92 -18.80
C THR A 208 18.85 6.61 -20.00
N SER A 209 20.11 6.30 -20.29
CA SER A 209 20.83 6.84 -21.45
C SER A 209 20.26 6.29 -22.78
N ALA A 210 20.68 6.88 -23.90
CA ALA A 210 20.30 6.39 -25.23
C ALA A 210 20.73 4.94 -25.50
N ASP A 211 21.81 4.49 -24.85
CA ASP A 211 22.33 3.11 -24.95
C ASP A 211 21.63 2.15 -23.97
N GLY A 212 20.66 2.63 -23.18
CA GLY A 212 19.90 1.84 -22.21
C GLY A 212 20.56 1.70 -20.84
N GLU A 213 21.66 2.42 -20.56
CA GLU A 213 22.34 2.36 -19.28
C GLU A 213 21.63 3.19 -18.21
N ARG A 214 21.51 2.63 -17.00
CA ARG A 214 20.90 3.30 -15.84
C ARG A 214 21.93 4.16 -15.11
N GLN A 215 21.66 5.46 -15.02
CA GLN A 215 22.42 6.39 -14.20
C GLN A 215 21.58 6.81 -12.98
N LEU A 216 22.04 6.49 -11.77
CA LEU A 216 21.41 6.95 -10.53
C LEU A 216 21.56 8.46 -10.37
N LEU A 217 20.51 9.10 -9.87
CA LEU A 217 20.44 10.52 -9.61
C LEU A 217 20.08 10.76 -8.14
N PRO A 218 20.69 11.77 -7.48
CA PRO A 218 20.23 12.20 -6.16
C PRO A 218 18.79 12.71 -6.26
N CYS A 219 17.92 12.22 -5.37
CA CYS A 219 16.55 12.68 -5.28
C CYS A 219 16.10 12.76 -3.82
N HIS A 220 15.43 13.85 -3.46
CA HIS A 220 14.96 14.05 -2.09
C HIS A 220 13.64 14.81 -2.05
N PHE A 221 12.95 14.69 -0.92
CA PHE A 221 11.76 15.48 -0.63
C PHE A 221 12.12 16.90 -0.20
N GLN A 222 11.31 17.85 -0.65
CA GLN A 222 11.31 19.20 -0.10
C GLN A 222 9.91 19.52 0.43
N LEU A 223 9.84 19.94 1.69
CA LEU A 223 8.59 20.29 2.37
C LEU A 223 8.52 21.80 2.61
N ALA A 224 7.42 22.42 2.20
CA ALA A 224 7.10 23.82 2.48
C ALA A 224 5.67 23.91 3.03
N GLY A 225 5.53 24.01 4.35
CA GLY A 225 4.22 23.89 5.01
C GLY A 225 3.67 22.48 4.87
N ASP A 226 2.49 22.35 4.24
CA ASP A 226 1.83 21.08 3.93
C ASP A 226 2.13 20.56 2.51
N THR A 227 2.98 21.29 1.78
CA THR A 227 3.26 21.06 0.37
C THR A 227 4.56 20.29 0.19
N LEU A 228 4.46 19.08 -0.35
CA LEU A 228 5.59 18.20 -0.67
C LEU A 228 5.98 18.33 -2.15
N ARG A 229 7.28 18.43 -2.42
CA ARG A 229 7.87 18.41 -3.76
C ARG A 229 9.01 17.40 -3.84
N PHE A 230 9.35 17.04 -5.06
CA PHE A 230 10.49 16.18 -5.40
C PHE A 230 11.59 17.04 -6.01
N VAL A 231 12.82 16.89 -5.50
CA VAL A 231 14.01 17.51 -6.09
C VAL A 231 14.85 16.40 -6.70
N LEU A 232 15.14 16.49 -7.99
CA LEU A 232 15.93 15.50 -8.74
C LEU A 232 17.14 16.19 -9.35
N ASP A 233 18.32 15.97 -8.76
CA ASP A 233 19.53 16.71 -9.10
C ASP A 233 20.31 16.04 -10.25
N GLY A 234 20.92 16.86 -11.11
CA GLY A 234 21.82 16.38 -12.15
C GLY A 234 21.15 15.64 -13.32
N ARG A 235 19.81 15.71 -13.42
CA ARG A 235 19.07 15.13 -14.55
C ARG A 235 19.43 15.80 -15.87
N ASP A 236 19.69 14.99 -16.89
CA ASP A 236 19.63 15.42 -18.29
C ASP A 236 18.17 15.42 -18.76
N GLN A 237 17.64 16.60 -19.05
CA GLN A 237 16.24 16.78 -19.48
C GLN A 237 15.95 16.11 -20.83
N ALA A 238 16.96 15.79 -21.64
CA ALA A 238 16.77 15.05 -22.89
C ALA A 238 16.49 13.55 -22.67
N LEU A 239 16.69 13.04 -21.44
CA LEU A 239 16.53 11.63 -21.11
C LEU A 239 15.28 11.38 -20.27
N PRO A 240 14.66 10.20 -20.42
CA PRO A 240 13.63 9.76 -19.50
C PRO A 240 14.24 9.48 -18.12
N ALA A 241 13.46 9.74 -17.07
CA ALA A 241 13.85 9.49 -15.69
C ALA A 241 12.72 8.80 -14.92
N VAL A 242 13.10 8.11 -13.84
CA VAL A 242 12.17 7.47 -12.90
C VAL A 242 12.55 7.86 -11.49
N ILE A 243 11.54 8.16 -10.68
CA ILE A 243 11.65 8.30 -9.23
C ILE A 243 10.74 7.21 -8.64
N ASP A 244 11.26 6.33 -7.79
CA ASP A 244 10.52 5.21 -7.17
C ASP A 244 10.32 5.47 -5.67
N PRO A 245 9.32 6.27 -5.21
CA PRO A 245 9.03 6.36 -3.80
C PRO A 245 8.33 5.11 -3.25
N THR A 246 8.64 4.79 -2.00
CA THR A 246 8.02 3.71 -1.23
C THR A 246 7.33 4.26 0.02
N LEU A 247 6.20 3.65 0.37
CA LEU A 247 5.28 4.01 1.44
C LEU A 247 4.98 2.78 2.32
#